data_AF-A0A2E1A145-F1
#
_entry.id   AF-A0A2E1A145-F1
#
_cell.length_a   1.000
_cell.length_b   1.000
_cell.length_c   1.000
_cell.angle_alpha   90.00
_cell.angle_beta   90.00
_cell.angle_gamma   90.00
#
_symmetry.space_group_name_H-M   'P 1'
#
loop_
_entity.id
_entity.type
_entity.pdbx_description
1 polymer ?
#
loop_
_entity_poly.entity_id
_entity_poly.type
_entity_poly.pdbx_seq_one_letter_code
_entity_poly.pdbx_strand_id
1 'polypeptide(L)' 'MEDTSWGHGAFTKALLDGLKGSADYDRDQVITLKELDLYVTRSVKTLTNGQQRPTTQIPANFPDFPLFVR' A
#
# COMPACT_ATOMS: atom_id res chain seq x y z
N MET A 1 11.52 -10.89 -2.88
CA MET A 1 12.98 -10.71 -2.86
C MET A 1 13.26 -9.24 -2.63
N GLU A 2 14.29 -8.93 -1.86
CA GLU A 2 14.73 -7.55 -1.65
C GLU A 2 15.45 -7.07 -2.90
N ASP A 3 15.11 -5.87 -3.37
CA ASP A 3 15.87 -5.18 -4.40
C ASP A 3 16.87 -4.26 -3.68
N THR A 4 18.16 -4.45 -3.93
CA THR A 4 19.23 -3.69 -3.25
C THR A 4 19.15 -2.19 -3.54
N SER A 5 18.45 -1.76 -4.60
CA SER A 5 18.23 -0.35 -4.91
C SER A 5 17.26 0.35 -3.95
N TRP A 6 16.41 -0.39 -3.22
CA TRP A 6 15.45 0.20 -2.30
C TRP A 6 15.95 0.27 -0.85
N GLY A 7 16.92 -0.58 -0.49
CA GLY A 7 17.37 -0.73 0.91
C GLY A 7 16.36 -1.40 1.84
N HIS A 8 15.26 -1.93 1.30
CA HIS A 8 14.21 -2.65 2.02
C HIS A 8 13.38 -3.53 1.06
N GLY A 9 12.55 -4.43 1.60
CA GLY A 9 11.68 -5.31 0.81
C GLY A 9 10.57 -4.60 0.01
N ALA A 10 9.95 -5.33 -0.91
CA ALA A 10 8.86 -4.83 -1.78
C ALA A 10 7.64 -4.30 -1.01
N PHE A 11 7.30 -4.93 0.11
CA PHE A 11 6.22 -4.46 0.98
C PHE A 11 6.52 -3.07 1.53
N THR A 12 7.69 -2.87 2.13
CA THR A 12 8.11 -1.57 2.68
C THR A 12 8.18 -0.51 1.59
N LYS A 13 8.67 -0.85 0.39
CA LYS A 13 8.65 0.07 -0.77
C LYS A 13 7.24 0.53 -1.08
N ALA A 14 6.31 -0.41 -1.27
CA ALA A 14 4.93 -0.11 -1.59
C ALA A 14 4.23 0.70 -0.49
N LEU A 15 4.48 0.38 0.79
CA LEU A 15 3.91 1.13 1.91
C LEU A 15 4.37 2.59 1.91
N LEU A 16 5.68 2.83 1.76
CA LEU A 16 6.25 4.17 1.74
C LEU A 16 5.79 4.99 0.52
N ASP A 17 5.71 4.39 -0.65
CA ASP A 17 5.22 5.08 -1.85
C ASP A 17 3.73 5.45 -1.74
N GLY A 18 2.93 4.56 -1.16
CA GLY A 18 1.51 4.79 -0.90
C GLY A 18 1.30 6.00 0.01
N LEU A 19 2.00 6.03 1.16
CA LEU A 19 1.96 7.13 2.11
C LEU A 19 2.51 8.45 1.56
N LYS A 20 3.38 8.42 0.54
CA LYS A 20 3.86 9.63 -0.18
C LYS A 20 2.83 10.21 -1.16
N GLY A 21 1.68 9.56 -1.30
CA GLY A 21 0.57 10.02 -2.15
C GLY A 21 0.23 9.09 -3.30
N SER A 22 0.95 7.99 -3.51
CA SER A 22 0.65 7.07 -4.62
C SER A 22 -0.61 6.24 -4.40
N ALA A 23 -1.09 6.19 -3.15
CA ALA A 23 -2.32 5.51 -2.78
C ALA A 23 -3.57 6.42 -2.88
N ASP A 24 -3.42 7.72 -3.13
CA ASP A 24 -4.52 8.69 -3.28
C ASP A 24 -5.23 8.44 -4.63
N TYR A 25 -6.22 7.55 -4.62
CA TYR A 25 -6.86 7.06 -5.84
C TYR A 25 -7.95 8.00 -6.32
N ASP A 26 -8.67 8.65 -5.40
CA ASP A 26 -9.75 9.59 -5.70
C ASP A 26 -9.29 11.06 -5.77
N ARG A 27 -8.03 11.34 -5.40
CA ARG A 27 -7.37 12.65 -5.49
C ARG A 27 -7.94 13.67 -4.53
N ASP A 28 -8.39 13.23 -3.36
CA ASP A 28 -8.92 14.10 -2.30
C ASP A 28 -7.83 14.57 -1.31
N GLN A 29 -6.56 14.21 -1.55
CA GLN A 29 -5.39 14.50 -0.70
C GLN A 29 -5.39 13.78 0.66
N VAL A 30 -6.23 12.78 0.84
CA VAL A 30 -6.28 11.88 1.99
C VAL A 30 -5.86 10.49 1.53
N ILE A 31 -5.15 9.75 2.40
CA ILE A 31 -4.89 8.33 2.18
C ILE A 31 -5.70 7.55 3.20
N THR A 32 -6.67 6.76 2.74
CA THR A 32 -7.46 5.89 3.62
C THR A 32 -6.81 4.52 3.82
N LEU A 33 -7.32 3.75 4.80
CA LEU A 33 -6.93 2.36 5.00
C LEU A 33 -7.17 1.51 3.74
N LYS A 34 -8.34 1.62 3.12
CA LYS A 34 -8.68 0.81 1.94
C LYS A 34 -7.85 1.19 0.73
N GLU A 35 -7.57 2.48 0.55
CA GLU A 35 -6.69 2.97 -0.51
C GLU A 35 -5.26 2.44 -0.36
N LEU A 36 -4.71 2.57 0.85
CA LEU A 36 -3.36 2.08 1.13
C LEU A 36 -3.27 0.57 0.97
N ASP A 37 -4.26 -0.19 1.46
CA ASP A 37 -4.34 -1.65 1.30
C ASP A 37 -4.36 -2.07 -0.18
N LEU A 38 -5.21 -1.42 -0.98
CA LEU A 38 -5.30 -1.66 -2.40
C LEU A 38 -3.98 -1.36 -3.11
N TYR A 39 -3.36 -0.22 -2.81
CA TYR A 39 -2.10 0.20 -3.40
C TYR A 39 -0.98 -0.78 -3.05
N VAL A 40 -0.83 -1.14 -1.78
CA VAL A 40 0.21 -2.06 -1.32
C VAL A 40 0.05 -3.43 -1.97
N THR A 41 -1.17 -3.96 -2.01
CA THR A 41 -1.45 -5.25 -2.63
C THR A 41 -1.07 -5.28 -4.11
N ARG A 42 -1.46 -4.26 -4.87
CA ARG A 42 -1.14 -4.15 -6.30
C ARG A 42 0.35 -3.95 -6.53
N SER A 43 0.97 -3.06 -5.77
CA SER A 43 2.38 -2.72 -5.92
C SER A 43 3.28 -3.90 -5.58
N VAL A 44 3.04 -4.60 -4.47
CA VAL A 44 3.84 -5.79 -4.11
C VAL A 44 3.69 -6.89 -5.17
N LYS A 45 2.48 -7.11 -5.68
CA LYS A 45 2.26 -8.06 -6.78
C LYS A 45 3.10 -7.69 -8.01
N THR A 46 3.09 -6.42 -8.41
CA THR A 46 3.88 -5.93 -9.56
C THR A 46 5.37 -6.05 -9.32
N LEU A 47 5.87 -5.53 -8.19
CA LEU A 47 7.29 -5.50 -7.82
C LEU A 47 7.91 -6.90 -7.71
N THR A 48 7.10 -7.90 -7.40
CA THR A 48 7.57 -9.28 -7.18
C THR A 48 7.20 -10.23 -8.30
N ASN A 49 6.65 -9.72 -9.42
CA ASN A 49 6.12 -10.54 -10.51
C ASN A 49 5.13 -11.60 -10.00
N GLY A 50 4.30 -11.25 -9.02
CA GLY A 50 3.28 -12.10 -8.41
C GLY A 50 3.78 -13.12 -7.39
N GLN A 51 5.08 -13.16 -7.08
CA GLN A 51 5.65 -14.12 -6.13
C GLN A 51 5.24 -13.83 -4.68
N GLN A 52 4.96 -12.57 -4.34
CA GLN A 52 4.48 -12.20 -3.01
C GLN A 52 3.03 -11.72 -3.08
N ARG A 53 2.24 -12.12 -2.08
CA ARG A 53 0.83 -11.75 -1.91
C ARG A 53 0.65 -11.27 -0.47
N PRO A 54 0.70 -9.95 -0.21
CA PRO A 54 0.41 -9.44 1.12
C PRO A 54 -1.07 -9.69 1.44
N THR A 55 -1.37 -9.88 2.72
CA THR A 55 -2.72 -10.13 3.22
C THR A 55 -3.05 -9.14 4.31
N THR A 56 -4.27 -8.60 4.25
CA THR A 56 -4.81 -7.72 5.28
C THR A 56 -6.09 -8.34 5.81
N GLN A 57 -6.21 -8.44 7.14
CA GLN A 57 -7.44 -8.89 7.78
C GLN A 57 -8.21 -7.66 8.27
N ILE A 58 -9.29 -7.33 7.57
CA ILE A 58 -10.19 -6.24 7.93
C ILE A 58 -11.52 -6.87 8.37
N PRO A 59 -11.94 -6.72 9.64
CA PRO A 59 -13.26 -7.19 10.08
C PRO A 59 -14.39 -6.55 9.26
N ALA A 60 -15.52 -7.26 9.09
CA ALA A 60 -16.62 -6.83 8.20
C ALA A 60 -17.17 -5.43 8.48
N ASN A 61 -17.16 -4.99 9.75
CA ASN A 61 -17.71 -3.70 10.17
C ASN A 61 -16.61 -2.68 10.50
N PHE A 62 -15.37 -2.93 10.08
CA PHE A 62 -14.29 -1.98 10.31
C PHE A 62 -14.44 -0.83 9.29
N PRO A 63 -14.64 0.42 9.76
CA PRO A 63 -14.82 1.54 8.86
C PRO A 63 -13.54 1.78 8.05
N ASP A 64 -13.70 2.41 6.89
CA ASP A 64 -12.57 3.06 6.27
C ASP A 64 -12.29 4.38 7.00
N PHE A 65 -11.02 4.75 7.15
CA PHE A 65 -10.63 5.97 7.84
C PHE A 65 -9.31 6.53 7.30
N PRO A 66 -9.07 7.84 7.48
CA PRO A 66 -7.81 8.47 7.12
C PRO A 66 -6.64 7.88 7.91
N LEU A 67 -5.59 7.45 7.20
CA LEU A 67 -4.29 7.09 7.77
C LEU A 67 -3.28 8.22 7.64
N PHE A 68 -3.41 9.03 6.58
CA PHE A 68 -2.55 10.17 6.32
C PHE A 68 -3.35 11.28 5.64
N VAL A 69 -3.08 12.53 6.01
CA VAL A 69 -3.65 13.73 5.40
C VAL A 69 -2.50 14.64 4.99
N ARG A 70 -2.58 15.19 3.79
CA ARG A 70 -1.52 16.05 3.25
C ARG A 70 -1.76 17.54 3.49
#